data_AF-A0A8D8F4M9-F1
#
_entry.id   AF-A0A8D8F4M9-F1
#
_cell.length_a   1.000
_cell.length_b   1.000
_cell.length_c   1.000
_cell.angle_alpha   90.00
_cell.angle_beta   90.00
_cell.angle_gamma   90.00
#
_symmetry.space_group_name_H-M   'P 1'
#
loop_
_entity.id
_entity.type
_entity.pdbx_description
1 polymer ?
#
loop_
_entity_poly.entity_id
_entity_poly.type
_entity_poly.pdbx_seq_one_letter_code
_entity_poly.pdbx_strand_id
1 'polypeptide(L)'
;MFSICKQTHEATAVEFSVTCHFFNSSEKSLVTGGANVLKVYRLIPDVDPASKEKFTTVRPPNMKLECLAAYTLFGNIMSMQSVSLAGSQRDALLISFQDAKLSVVQFDPDNFELKTLSLHYFEEEDIKGGWTGHYHTPIVRVDPDNRCAVMLVYGRKLVVLPFRKDSSLDEIEVQDVKPMKKAPTQMIAKTPILASYVIELKESEERIDNVVDIQFLHGYYEPTLLILYEPVKTFPGRIAVRSDTCMMVALSLNIQQRVHPVIWTVNSLPFDCLQAIAISKPIGGC
;
A
#
# COMPACT_ATOMS: atom_id res chain seq x y z
N MET A 1 -4.17 -9.87 40.72
CA MET A 1 -3.55 -11.06 40.10
C MET A 1 -2.47 -10.56 39.15
N PHE A 2 -1.22 -10.96 39.31
CA PHE A 2 -0.11 -10.47 38.48
C PHE A 2 0.39 -11.60 37.57
N SER A 3 0.66 -11.30 36.32
CA SER A 3 1.25 -12.21 35.34
C SER A 3 2.33 -11.50 34.54
N ILE A 4 3.27 -12.27 33.99
CA ILE A 4 4.33 -11.78 33.10
C ILE A 4 4.23 -12.59 31.80
N CYS A 5 4.18 -11.90 30.67
CA CYS A 5 4.24 -12.52 29.35
C CYS A 5 5.67 -12.41 28.81
N LYS A 6 6.23 -13.53 28.33
CA LYS A 6 7.54 -13.57 27.68
C LYS A 6 7.43 -14.41 26.41
N GLN A 7 7.86 -13.84 25.29
CA GLN A 7 7.99 -14.54 24.02
C GLN A 7 9.31 -15.31 23.99
N THR A 8 9.25 -16.63 23.80
CA THR A 8 10.43 -17.51 23.74
C THR A 8 10.95 -17.72 22.32
N HIS A 9 10.06 -17.70 21.33
CA HIS A 9 10.38 -17.85 19.93
C HIS A 9 9.62 -16.82 19.10
N GLU A 10 10.30 -16.23 18.13
CA GLU A 10 9.70 -15.29 17.18
C GLU A 10 8.79 -16.00 16.17
N ALA A 11 7.88 -15.24 15.56
CA ALA A 11 7.10 -15.77 14.45
C ALA A 11 8.03 -16.10 13.26
N THR A 12 7.81 -17.26 12.64
CA THR A 12 8.59 -17.74 11.49
C THR A 12 7.81 -17.74 10.19
N ALA A 13 6.48 -17.65 10.25
CA ALA A 13 5.64 -17.58 9.07
C ALA A 13 5.85 -16.26 8.33
N VAL A 14 5.82 -16.31 7.01
CA VAL A 14 5.86 -15.13 6.14
C VAL A 14 4.49 -15.01 5.48
N GLU A 15 3.81 -13.89 5.73
CA GLU A 15 2.47 -13.61 5.20
C GLU A 15 2.52 -12.57 4.09
N PHE A 16 3.48 -11.64 4.17
CA PHE A 16 3.65 -10.55 3.23
C PHE A 16 5.10 -10.48 2.76
N SER A 17 5.30 -10.13 1.49
CA SER A 17 6.61 -9.85 0.94
C SER A 17 6.53 -8.69 -0.06
N VAL A 18 7.52 -7.81 -0.04
CA VAL A 18 7.64 -6.69 -0.97
C VAL A 18 9.10 -6.47 -1.32
N THR A 19 9.37 -6.13 -2.57
CA THR A 19 10.72 -5.76 -3.03
C THR A 19 10.80 -4.25 -3.16
N CYS A 20 11.70 -3.61 -2.42
CA CYS A 20 11.86 -2.16 -2.45
C CYS A 20 13.29 -1.70 -2.13
N HIS A 21 13.57 -0.42 -2.36
CA HIS A 21 14.84 0.24 -2.04
C HIS A 21 14.88 0.63 -0.56
N PHE A 22 14.96 -0.38 0.32
CA PHE A 22 14.81 -0.19 1.77
C PHE A 22 15.98 0.58 2.40
N PHE A 23 17.22 0.16 2.14
CA PHE A 23 18.43 0.77 2.72
C PHE A 23 18.95 1.96 1.92
N ASN A 24 18.84 1.91 0.59
CA ASN A 24 19.35 2.91 -0.34
C ASN A 24 18.64 2.77 -1.70
N SER A 25 18.79 3.78 -2.55
CA SER A 25 18.20 3.83 -3.90
C SER A 25 18.91 2.96 -4.94
N SER A 26 20.05 2.36 -4.61
CA SER A 26 20.89 1.62 -5.57
C SER A 26 20.58 0.12 -5.63
N GLU A 27 20.25 -0.48 -4.49
CA GLU A 27 19.99 -1.90 -4.38
C GLU A 27 18.57 -2.17 -3.88
N LYS A 28 17.96 -3.22 -4.42
CA LYS A 28 16.67 -3.70 -3.93
C LYS A 28 16.87 -4.70 -2.80
N SER A 29 16.05 -4.58 -1.77
CA SER A 29 15.95 -5.53 -0.67
C SER A 29 14.60 -6.23 -0.72
N LEU A 30 14.57 -7.49 -0.27
CA LEU A 30 13.34 -8.22 -0.04
C LEU A 30 12.90 -7.99 1.41
N VAL A 31 11.79 -7.30 1.59
CA VAL A 31 11.18 -7.09 2.90
C VAL A 31 10.07 -8.12 3.08
N THR A 32 10.10 -8.87 4.17
CA THR A 32 9.07 -9.84 4.53
C THR A 32 8.43 -9.47 5.86
N GLY A 33 7.12 -9.64 5.96
CA GLY A 33 6.35 -9.46 7.20
C GLY A 33 5.54 -10.70 7.52
N GLY A 34 5.42 -11.03 8.79
CA GLY A 34 4.51 -12.08 9.26
C GLY A 34 4.25 -11.93 10.76
N ALA A 35 2.98 -12.08 11.16
CA ALA A 35 2.52 -11.70 12.49
C ALA A 35 3.06 -10.32 12.89
N ASN A 36 3.91 -10.23 13.90
CA ASN A 36 4.48 -8.98 14.39
C ASN A 36 5.98 -8.80 14.07
N VAL A 37 6.53 -9.56 13.13
CA VAL A 37 7.96 -9.52 12.79
C VAL A 37 8.15 -9.07 11.34
N LEU A 38 9.05 -8.10 11.14
CA LEU A 38 9.48 -7.60 9.84
C LEU A 38 10.96 -7.96 9.64
N LYS A 39 11.32 -8.56 8.52
CA LYS A 39 12.70 -8.92 8.18
C LYS A 39 13.07 -8.38 6.82
N VAL A 40 14.32 -7.96 6.66
CA VAL A 40 14.85 -7.39 5.43
C VAL A 40 16.03 -8.23 4.97
N TYR A 41 15.94 -8.72 3.74
CA TYR A 41 16.91 -9.63 3.14
C TYR A 41 17.58 -9.01 1.93
N ARG A 42 18.85 -9.35 1.74
CA ARG A 42 19.60 -9.14 0.49
C ARG A 42 19.77 -10.48 -0.21
N LEU A 43 19.63 -10.48 -1.54
CA LEU A 43 19.89 -11.65 -2.37
C LEU A 43 21.37 -11.67 -2.77
N ILE A 44 22.07 -12.75 -2.45
CA ILE A 44 23.51 -12.90 -2.70
C ILE A 44 23.75 -14.20 -3.47
N PRO A 45 24.63 -14.22 -4.49
CA PRO A 45 25.04 -15.47 -5.13
C PRO A 45 25.80 -16.36 -4.13
N ASP A 46 25.35 -17.59 -4.00
CA ASP A 46 26.00 -18.63 -3.20
C ASP A 46 26.94 -19.45 -4.10
N VAL A 47 28.07 -18.82 -4.43
CA VAL A 47 29.09 -19.40 -5.31
C VAL A 47 30.42 -19.37 -4.58
N ASP A 48 31.17 -20.47 -4.70
CA ASP A 48 32.57 -20.51 -4.29
C ASP A 48 33.39 -19.53 -5.15
N PRO A 49 34.04 -18.52 -4.58
CA PRO A 49 34.85 -17.56 -5.34
C PRO A 49 35.98 -18.20 -6.14
N ALA A 50 36.35 -19.46 -5.86
CA ALA A 50 37.34 -20.22 -6.64
C ALA A 50 36.77 -20.86 -7.92
N SER A 51 35.44 -20.93 -8.08
CA SER A 51 34.80 -21.52 -9.25
C SER A 51 34.90 -20.60 -10.48
N LYS A 52 35.35 -21.14 -11.61
CA LYS A 52 35.42 -20.43 -12.91
C LYS A 52 34.14 -20.55 -13.75
N GLU A 53 33.02 -20.95 -13.13
CA GLU A 53 31.76 -21.04 -13.84
C GLU A 53 31.26 -19.67 -14.30
N LYS A 54 30.91 -19.58 -15.59
CA LYS A 54 30.34 -18.38 -16.18
C LYS A 54 28.82 -18.40 -15.99
N PHE A 55 28.31 -17.59 -15.09
CA PHE A 55 26.88 -17.42 -14.90
C PHE A 55 26.27 -16.55 -16.01
N THR A 56 25.06 -16.89 -16.42
CA THR A 56 24.28 -16.15 -17.41
C THR A 56 22.85 -15.98 -16.91
N THR A 57 22.04 -15.13 -17.52
CA THR A 57 20.62 -15.01 -17.19
C THR A 57 19.84 -16.33 -17.38
N VAL A 58 20.30 -17.19 -18.29
CA VAL A 58 19.73 -18.52 -18.58
C VAL A 58 20.21 -19.57 -17.58
N ARG A 59 21.36 -19.35 -16.93
CA ARG A 59 21.93 -20.21 -15.88
C ARG A 59 22.44 -19.34 -14.74
N PRO A 60 21.54 -18.81 -13.89
CA PRO A 60 21.94 -18.03 -12.74
C PRO A 60 22.66 -18.92 -11.71
N PRO A 61 23.53 -18.34 -10.87
CA PRO A 61 24.10 -19.07 -9.75
C PRO A 61 23.00 -19.44 -8.74
N ASN A 62 23.30 -20.39 -7.86
CA ASN A 62 22.50 -20.55 -6.64
C ASN A 62 22.50 -19.23 -5.88
N MET A 63 21.36 -18.85 -5.33
CA MET A 63 21.20 -17.61 -4.59
C MET A 63 20.82 -17.94 -3.14
N LYS A 64 21.33 -17.14 -2.20
CA LYS A 64 20.97 -17.18 -0.78
C LYS A 64 20.40 -15.84 -0.34
N LEU A 65 19.52 -15.91 0.66
CA LEU A 65 19.00 -14.72 1.34
C LEU A 65 19.81 -14.46 2.59
N GLU A 66 20.46 -13.31 2.65
CA GLU A 66 21.14 -12.81 3.85
C GLU A 66 20.21 -11.86 4.59
N CYS A 67 19.90 -12.15 5.86
CA CYS A 67 19.06 -11.29 6.70
C CYS A 67 19.90 -10.11 7.19
N LEU A 68 19.59 -8.90 6.70
CA LEU A 68 20.30 -7.67 7.07
C LEU A 68 19.71 -6.97 8.28
N ALA A 69 18.38 -7.01 8.42
CA ALA A 69 17.69 -6.38 9.54
C ALA A 69 16.45 -7.18 9.94
N ALA A 70 16.11 -7.15 11.23
CA ALA A 70 14.90 -7.72 11.79
C ALA A 70 14.31 -6.76 12.83
N TYR A 71 13.01 -6.51 12.73
CA TYR A 71 12.28 -5.59 13.58
C TYR A 71 11.05 -6.27 14.16
N THR A 72 10.86 -6.12 15.47
CA THR A 72 9.65 -6.60 16.16
C THR A 72 8.70 -5.43 16.34
N LEU A 73 7.49 -5.58 15.81
CA LEU A 73 6.41 -4.60 15.88
C LEU A 73 5.47 -4.93 17.04
N PHE A 74 4.79 -3.91 17.57
CA PHE A 74 3.78 -4.06 18.63
C PHE A 74 2.37 -4.16 18.04
N GLY A 75 2.21 -5.04 17.06
CA GLY A 75 0.95 -5.30 16.39
C GLY A 75 1.15 -6.27 15.22
N ASN A 76 0.10 -7.03 14.90
CA ASN A 76 0.15 -7.93 13.76
C ASN A 76 -0.02 -7.15 12.45
N ILE A 77 0.88 -7.40 11.51
CA ILE A 77 0.84 -6.87 10.15
C ILE A 77 -0.38 -7.48 9.46
N MET A 78 -1.23 -6.63 8.89
CA MET A 78 -2.44 -7.03 8.18
C MET A 78 -2.33 -6.81 6.66
N SER A 79 -1.48 -5.87 6.24
CA SER A 79 -1.13 -5.59 4.85
C SER A 79 0.18 -4.80 4.83
N MET A 80 0.99 -4.99 3.78
CA MET A 80 2.26 -4.30 3.63
C MET A 80 2.47 -3.89 2.17
N GLN A 81 2.87 -2.64 1.96
CA GLN A 81 3.25 -2.11 0.64
C GLN A 81 4.46 -1.17 0.74
N SER A 82 5.14 -0.95 -0.37
CA SER A 82 6.22 0.05 -0.48
C SER A 82 5.81 1.23 -1.35
N VAL A 83 6.29 2.42 -1.02
CA VAL A 83 6.13 3.63 -1.83
C VAL A 83 7.45 4.39 -1.89
N SER A 84 7.73 4.98 -3.05
CA SER A 84 8.81 5.97 -3.17
C SER A 84 8.26 7.37 -2.95
N LEU A 85 8.71 8.05 -1.89
CA LEU A 85 8.26 9.40 -1.55
C LEU A 85 9.14 10.46 -2.21
N ALA A 86 8.53 11.57 -2.60
CA ALA A 86 9.20 12.77 -3.11
C ALA A 86 10.35 13.23 -2.19
N GLY A 87 11.52 13.48 -2.79
CA GLY A 87 12.75 13.89 -2.10
C GLY A 87 13.45 12.80 -1.27
N SER A 88 12.93 11.56 -1.28
CA SER A 88 13.49 10.45 -0.50
C SER A 88 14.52 9.64 -1.27
N GLN A 89 15.60 9.24 -0.60
CA GLN A 89 16.63 8.31 -1.13
C GLN A 89 16.32 6.84 -0.83
N ARG A 90 15.21 6.57 -0.13
CA ARG A 90 14.78 5.25 0.32
C ARG A 90 13.28 5.12 0.16
N ASP A 91 12.82 3.92 -0.14
CA ASP A 91 11.39 3.64 -0.15
C ASP A 91 10.85 3.60 1.29
N ALA A 92 9.64 4.12 1.48
CA ALA A 92 8.90 3.99 2.71
C ALA A 92 8.00 2.75 2.65
N LEU A 93 7.75 2.12 3.79
CA LEU A 93 6.83 1.01 3.95
C LEU A 93 5.53 1.52 4.56
N LEU A 94 4.41 1.11 3.95
CA LEU A 94 3.07 1.25 4.50
C LEU A 94 2.70 -0.08 5.13
N ILE A 95 2.48 -0.07 6.45
CA ILE A 95 2.16 -1.26 7.23
C ILE A 95 0.79 -1.01 7.89
N SER A 96 -0.21 -1.80 7.51
CA SER A 96 -1.50 -1.79 8.23
C SER A 96 -1.47 -2.78 9.38
N PHE A 97 -2.19 -2.43 10.44
CA PHE A 97 -2.44 -3.28 11.60
C PHE A 97 -3.94 -3.49 11.79
N GLN A 98 -4.30 -4.31 12.77
CA GLN A 98 -5.69 -4.53 13.15
C GLN A 98 -6.42 -3.20 13.47
N ASP A 99 -7.73 -3.23 13.28
CA ASP A 99 -8.62 -2.09 13.54
C ASP A 99 -8.33 -0.84 12.71
N ALA A 100 -7.93 -1.00 11.43
CA ALA A 100 -7.74 0.12 10.50
C ALA A 100 -6.66 1.13 10.92
N LYS A 101 -5.58 0.64 11.50
CA LYS A 101 -4.37 1.40 11.78
C LYS A 101 -3.40 1.32 10.60
N LEU A 102 -2.76 2.43 10.25
CA LEU A 102 -1.74 2.50 9.20
C LEU A 102 -0.52 3.26 9.71
N SER A 103 0.65 2.64 9.57
CA SER A 103 1.94 3.26 9.85
C SER A 103 2.74 3.40 8.56
N VAL A 104 3.30 4.57 8.34
CA VAL A 104 4.29 4.80 7.28
C VAL A 104 5.65 4.90 7.93
N VAL A 105 6.53 3.96 7.63
CA VAL A 105 7.87 3.86 8.22
C VAL A 105 8.94 3.90 7.15
N GLN A 106 10.12 4.36 7.52
CA GLN A 106 11.29 4.38 6.66
C GLN A 106 12.53 4.01 7.46
N PHE A 107 13.50 3.39 6.81
CA PHE A 107 14.78 3.07 7.44
C PHE A 107 15.59 4.34 7.77
N ASP A 108 16.10 4.40 9.00
CA ASP A 108 17.03 5.42 9.48
C ASP A 108 18.47 4.88 9.47
N PRO A 109 19.35 5.37 8.59
CA PRO A 109 20.73 4.87 8.49
C PRO A 109 21.61 5.25 9.67
N ASP A 110 21.26 6.30 10.43
CA ASP A 110 22.10 6.76 11.53
C ASP A 110 21.95 5.84 12.75
N ASN A 111 20.72 5.37 13.01
CA ASN A 111 20.39 4.53 14.17
C ASN A 111 20.15 3.06 13.80
N PHE A 112 20.09 2.71 12.51
CA PHE A 112 19.70 1.38 12.01
C PHE A 112 18.29 0.93 12.45
N GLU A 113 17.40 1.89 12.75
CA GLU A 113 16.04 1.66 13.23
C GLU A 113 14.97 2.02 12.19
N LEU A 114 13.73 1.60 12.44
CA LEU A 114 12.56 2.07 11.69
C LEU A 114 12.08 3.41 12.23
N LYS A 115 12.23 4.46 11.44
CA LYS A 115 11.67 5.78 11.73
C LYS A 115 10.24 5.87 11.22
N THR A 116 9.31 6.19 12.12
CA THR A 116 7.93 6.47 11.74
C THR A 116 7.80 7.86 11.11
N LEU A 117 7.32 7.91 9.87
CA LEU A 117 7.05 9.15 9.14
C LEU A 117 5.65 9.68 9.45
N SER A 118 4.65 8.80 9.54
CA SER A 118 3.29 9.17 9.91
C SER A 118 2.51 7.98 10.47
N LEU A 119 1.55 8.27 11.36
CA LEU A 119 0.60 7.31 11.90
C LEU A 119 -0.83 7.77 11.60
N HIS A 120 -1.68 6.85 11.17
CA HIS A 120 -3.07 7.11 10.86
C HIS A 120 -3.97 6.10 11.56
N TYR A 121 -4.98 6.60 12.26
CA TYR A 121 -5.92 5.80 13.06
C TYR A 121 -7.33 6.06 12.54
N PHE A 122 -8.00 5.01 12.05
CA PHE A 122 -9.36 5.10 11.51
C PHE A 122 -10.35 4.27 12.32
N GLU A 123 -10.22 4.32 13.64
CA GLU A 123 -10.97 3.51 14.63
C GLU A 123 -12.26 4.18 15.13
N GLU A 124 -12.56 5.38 14.63
CA GLU A 124 -13.69 6.19 15.07
C GLU A 124 -15.03 5.49 14.80
N GLU A 125 -16.00 5.68 15.70
CA GLU A 125 -17.32 5.04 15.60
C GLU A 125 -18.06 5.39 14.30
N ASP A 126 -17.87 6.61 13.80
CA ASP A 126 -18.43 7.07 12.52
C ASP A 126 -17.87 6.28 11.34
N ILE A 127 -16.58 5.88 11.39
CA ILE A 127 -15.95 5.06 10.36
C ILE A 127 -16.46 3.62 10.44
N LYS A 128 -16.68 3.11 11.66
CA LYS A 128 -17.25 1.78 11.92
C LYS A 128 -18.71 1.66 11.50
N GLY A 129 -19.46 2.77 11.50
CA GLY A 129 -20.86 2.80 11.07
C GLY A 129 -21.78 1.95 11.94
N GLY A 130 -21.51 1.89 13.25
CA GLY A 130 -22.30 1.14 14.24
C GLY A 130 -22.10 -0.37 14.26
N TRP A 131 -21.21 -0.92 13.42
CA TRP A 131 -20.85 -2.33 13.46
C TRP A 131 -19.90 -2.61 14.64
N THR A 132 -20.12 -3.73 15.33
CA THR A 132 -19.29 -4.16 16.46
C THR A 132 -18.35 -5.31 16.08
N GLY A 133 -18.71 -6.13 15.10
CA GLY A 133 -17.88 -7.19 14.54
C GLY A 133 -17.12 -6.73 13.29
N HIS A 134 -15.80 -6.59 13.40
CA HIS A 134 -14.94 -6.15 12.30
C HIS A 134 -14.11 -7.32 11.79
N TYR A 135 -14.67 -8.07 10.84
CA TYR A 135 -14.01 -9.25 10.24
C TYR A 135 -13.15 -8.91 9.01
N HIS A 136 -13.27 -7.69 8.49
CA HIS A 136 -12.52 -7.25 7.32
C HIS A 136 -11.13 -6.77 7.69
N THR A 137 -10.13 -7.47 7.18
CA THR A 137 -8.73 -7.07 7.24
C THR A 137 -8.50 -5.77 6.46
N PRO A 138 -7.76 -4.79 7.00
CA PRO A 138 -7.43 -3.58 6.26
C PRO A 138 -6.43 -3.86 5.14
N ILE A 139 -6.82 -3.62 3.89
CA ILE A 139 -6.02 -3.89 2.69
C ILE A 139 -5.40 -2.59 2.21
N VAL A 140 -4.08 -2.54 2.10
CA VAL A 140 -3.35 -1.39 1.56
C VAL A 140 -2.92 -1.66 0.12
N ARG A 141 -3.11 -0.67 -0.74
CA ARG A 141 -2.62 -0.62 -2.13
C ARG A 141 -1.96 0.71 -2.39
N VAL A 142 -0.91 0.70 -3.21
CA VAL A 142 -0.15 1.90 -3.60
C VAL A 142 -0.26 2.05 -5.10
N ASP A 143 -0.45 3.29 -5.55
CA ASP A 143 -0.47 3.63 -6.97
C ASP A 143 0.91 3.38 -7.59
N PRO A 144 1.01 2.71 -8.76
CA PRO A 144 2.28 2.40 -9.41
C PRO A 144 3.18 3.62 -9.69
N ASP A 145 2.57 4.78 -9.92
CA ASP A 145 3.27 6.05 -10.15
C ASP A 145 3.51 6.84 -8.84
N ASN A 146 3.34 6.20 -7.67
CA ASN A 146 3.56 6.75 -6.32
C ASN A 146 2.80 8.06 -6.02
N ARG A 147 1.59 8.27 -6.59
CA ARG A 147 0.80 9.50 -6.37
C ARG A 147 -0.02 9.45 -5.09
N CYS A 148 -0.54 8.28 -4.75
CA CYS A 148 -1.31 8.04 -3.53
C CYS A 148 -1.26 6.57 -3.11
N ALA A 149 -1.71 6.31 -1.89
CA ALA A 149 -2.07 4.99 -1.42
C ALA A 149 -3.53 4.97 -0.98
N VAL A 150 -4.14 3.80 -1.04
CA VAL A 150 -5.51 3.56 -0.57
C VAL A 150 -5.50 2.42 0.43
N MET A 151 -6.23 2.61 1.52
CA MET A 151 -6.52 1.55 2.48
C MET A 151 -8.03 1.28 2.51
N LEU A 152 -8.42 0.05 2.21
CA LEU A 152 -9.78 -0.42 2.44
C LEU A 152 -9.98 -0.66 3.94
N VAL A 153 -10.96 0.01 4.51
CA VAL A 153 -11.27 -0.04 5.94
C VAL A 153 -12.69 -0.58 6.13
N TYR A 154 -12.81 -1.57 7.02
CA TYR A 154 -14.06 -2.24 7.39
C TYR A 154 -14.90 -2.75 6.20
N GLY A 155 -14.26 -3.02 5.06
CA GLY A 155 -14.88 -3.51 3.83
C GLY A 155 -15.81 -2.53 3.12
N ARG A 156 -15.89 -1.26 3.56
CA ARG A 156 -16.91 -0.30 3.10
C ARG A 156 -16.41 1.12 2.86
N LYS A 157 -15.27 1.48 3.44
CA LYS A 157 -14.70 2.83 3.32
C LYS A 157 -13.32 2.73 2.72
N LEU A 158 -12.98 3.65 1.83
CA LEU A 158 -11.63 3.80 1.30
C LEU A 158 -10.99 5.01 1.94
N VAL A 159 -9.87 4.80 2.62
CA VAL A 159 -9.00 5.89 3.05
C VAL A 159 -8.00 6.16 1.96
N VAL A 160 -7.99 7.37 1.42
CA VAL A 160 -6.99 7.81 0.44
C VAL A 160 -5.90 8.60 1.17
N LEU A 161 -4.64 8.21 0.97
CA LEU A 161 -3.45 8.88 1.46
C LEU A 161 -2.69 9.50 0.28
N PRO A 162 -2.82 10.80 0.03
CA PRO A 162 -2.11 11.43 -1.06
C PRO A 162 -0.66 11.72 -0.70
N PHE A 163 0.22 11.58 -1.69
CA PHE A 163 1.63 11.93 -1.56
C PHE A 163 1.91 13.26 -2.28
N ARG A 164 2.84 14.04 -1.74
CA ARG A 164 3.34 15.23 -2.42
C ARG A 164 4.12 14.79 -3.65
N LYS A 165 3.88 15.43 -4.79
CA LYS A 165 4.75 15.33 -5.96
C LYS A 165 5.96 16.24 -5.75
N ASP A 166 7.14 15.80 -6.16
CA ASP A 166 8.29 16.70 -6.33
C ASP A 166 8.00 17.62 -7.50
N SER A 167 7.37 18.76 -7.24
CA SER A 167 7.30 19.86 -8.20
C SER A 167 8.50 20.77 -8.01
N SER A 168 9.63 20.39 -8.60
CA SER A 168 10.72 21.34 -8.89
C SER A 168 10.34 22.36 -10.00
N LEU A 169 9.09 22.32 -10.50
CA LEU A 169 8.59 23.15 -11.59
C LEU A 169 7.42 24.08 -11.20
N ASP A 170 6.81 23.94 -10.02
CA ASP A 170 5.67 24.78 -9.61
C ASP A 170 6.08 26.11 -8.95
N GLU A 171 7.38 26.42 -8.87
CA GLU A 171 7.89 27.71 -8.36
C GLU A 171 8.01 28.81 -9.43
N ILE A 172 7.67 28.55 -10.71
CA ILE A 172 7.85 29.53 -11.80
C ILE A 172 6.60 30.39 -12.09
N GLU A 173 5.40 30.04 -11.61
CA GLU A 173 4.19 30.84 -11.87
C GLU A 173 3.67 31.48 -10.59
N VAL A 174 4.24 32.64 -10.22
CA VAL A 174 3.60 33.91 -9.80
C VAL A 174 4.73 34.82 -9.27
N GLN A 175 5.53 35.40 -10.16
CA GLN A 175 6.32 36.61 -9.84
C GLN A 175 5.72 37.79 -10.60
N ASP A 176 4.67 38.38 -10.03
CA ASP A 176 4.22 39.70 -10.46
C ASP A 176 3.54 40.48 -9.32
N VAL A 177 4.20 40.61 -8.15
CA VAL A 177 4.03 41.79 -7.27
C VAL A 177 5.31 42.07 -6.45
N LYS A 178 5.84 43.28 -6.65
CA LYS A 178 6.90 44.08 -5.97
C LYS A 178 7.59 43.55 -4.68
N PRO A 179 8.89 43.88 -4.47
CA PRO A 179 9.74 43.26 -3.45
C PRO A 179 9.52 43.87 -2.06
N MET A 180 9.17 43.04 -1.07
CA MET A 180 9.26 43.40 0.34
C MET A 180 10.23 42.44 1.02
N LYS A 181 11.35 43.00 1.52
CA LYS A 181 12.42 42.29 2.23
C LYS A 181 11.83 41.44 3.36
N LYS A 182 11.88 40.12 3.22
CA LYS A 182 11.65 39.17 4.33
C LYS A 182 12.93 38.37 4.59
N ALA A 183 13.24 38.30 5.87
CA ALA A 183 14.35 37.56 6.49
C ALA A 183 14.38 36.08 6.06
N PRO A 184 15.54 35.38 6.17
CA PRO A 184 15.69 34.02 5.68
C PRO A 184 14.73 33.10 6.43
N THR A 185 13.67 32.69 5.76
CA THR A 185 12.69 31.77 6.33
C THR A 185 13.32 30.39 6.21
N GLN A 186 13.64 29.79 7.36
CA GLN A 186 14.11 28.41 7.44
C GLN A 186 13.20 27.52 6.58
N MET A 187 13.82 26.69 5.72
CA MET A 187 13.12 25.68 4.93
C MET A 187 12.40 24.74 5.88
N ILE A 188 11.11 25.00 6.15
CA ILE A 188 10.24 24.04 6.82
C ILE A 188 10.13 22.85 5.87
N ALA A 189 10.82 21.76 6.21
CA ALA A 189 10.76 20.51 5.46
C ALA A 189 9.29 20.08 5.39
N LYS A 190 8.67 20.31 4.22
CA LYS A 190 7.31 19.93 3.92
C LYS A 190 7.20 18.40 4.06
N THR A 191 6.33 17.92 4.96
CA THR A 191 6.03 16.49 5.12
C THR A 191 5.65 15.83 3.78
N PRO A 192 6.19 14.66 3.41
CA PRO A 192 5.92 14.05 2.09
C PRO A 192 4.47 13.56 1.92
N ILE A 193 3.73 13.40 3.02
CA ILE A 193 2.36 12.87 3.05
C ILE A 193 1.38 14.00 3.32
N LEU A 194 0.32 14.08 2.51
CA LEU A 194 -0.77 15.05 2.65
C LEU A 194 -1.87 14.51 3.58
N ALA A 195 -2.79 15.40 3.98
CA ALA A 195 -3.94 15.00 4.78
C ALA A 195 -4.78 13.96 4.04
N SER A 196 -5.06 12.84 4.73
CA SER A 196 -5.92 11.77 4.21
C SER A 196 -7.38 12.21 4.17
N TYR A 197 -8.17 11.55 3.33
CA TYR A 197 -9.61 11.71 3.28
C TYR A 197 -10.28 10.36 3.05
N VAL A 198 -11.55 10.26 3.45
CA VAL A 198 -12.33 9.02 3.40
C VAL A 198 -13.37 9.12 2.28
N ILE A 199 -13.49 8.05 1.50
CA ILE A 199 -14.54 7.86 0.50
C ILE A 199 -15.48 6.77 1.03
N GLU A 200 -16.77 7.08 1.08
CA GLU A 200 -17.81 6.10 1.43
C GLU A 200 -18.31 5.38 0.18
N LEU A 201 -18.08 4.08 0.10
CA LEU A 201 -18.41 3.30 -1.10
C LEU A 201 -19.91 3.13 -1.32
N LYS A 202 -20.70 3.14 -0.24
CA LYS A 202 -22.14 2.92 -0.29
C LYS A 202 -22.91 4.08 -0.95
N GLU A 203 -22.37 5.30 -0.88
CA GLU A 203 -22.98 6.49 -1.48
C GLU A 203 -22.71 6.59 -2.99
N SER A 204 -21.83 5.74 -3.53
CA SER A 204 -21.59 5.67 -4.98
C SER A 204 -22.83 5.17 -5.73
N GLU A 205 -23.04 5.67 -6.95
CA GLU A 205 -24.17 5.28 -7.82
C GLU A 205 -24.21 3.76 -8.07
N GLU A 206 -23.04 3.12 -8.10
CA GLU A 206 -22.84 1.70 -8.40
C GLU A 206 -23.11 0.77 -7.19
N ARG A 207 -23.54 1.32 -6.05
CA ARG A 207 -23.87 0.58 -4.81
C ARG A 207 -22.80 -0.44 -4.42
N ILE A 208 -21.56 0.02 -4.37
CA ILE A 208 -20.40 -0.81 -4.05
C ILE A 208 -20.54 -1.34 -2.61
N ASP A 209 -20.82 -2.63 -2.48
CA ASP A 209 -20.87 -3.36 -1.22
C ASP A 209 -20.12 -4.69 -1.36
N ASN A 210 -19.71 -5.26 -0.22
CA ASN A 210 -18.93 -6.51 -0.15
C ASN A 210 -17.70 -6.49 -1.08
N VAL A 211 -16.76 -5.58 -0.81
CA VAL A 211 -15.51 -5.51 -1.56
C VAL A 211 -14.71 -6.80 -1.36
N VAL A 212 -14.32 -7.42 -2.48
CA VAL A 212 -13.52 -8.64 -2.53
C VAL A 212 -12.03 -8.29 -2.61
N ASP A 213 -11.63 -7.44 -3.55
CA ASP A 213 -10.26 -6.97 -3.71
C ASP A 213 -10.21 -5.57 -4.35
N ILE A 214 -9.10 -4.88 -4.15
CA ILE A 214 -8.83 -3.57 -4.75
C ILE A 214 -7.42 -3.55 -5.34
N GLN A 215 -7.25 -2.90 -6.49
CA GLN A 215 -5.95 -2.75 -7.15
C GLN A 215 -5.83 -1.44 -7.91
N PHE A 216 -4.65 -0.84 -7.95
CA PHE A 216 -4.39 0.28 -8.84
C PHE A 216 -4.04 -0.21 -10.25
N LEU A 217 -4.58 0.46 -11.27
CA LEU A 217 -4.28 0.16 -12.67
C LEU A 217 -3.09 0.96 -13.18
N HIS A 218 -2.34 0.35 -14.10
CA HIS A 218 -1.20 1.01 -14.74
C HIS A 218 -1.64 1.81 -15.98
N GLY A 219 -0.98 2.93 -16.24
CA GLY A 219 -1.13 3.66 -17.52
C GLY A 219 -2.13 4.80 -17.52
N TYR A 220 -2.78 5.07 -16.40
CA TYR A 220 -3.71 6.19 -16.26
C TYR A 220 -3.01 7.46 -15.76
N TYR A 221 -3.41 8.61 -16.30
CA TYR A 221 -2.87 9.93 -15.92
C TYR A 221 -3.26 10.36 -14.49
N GLU A 222 -4.45 9.93 -14.06
CA GLU A 222 -4.89 9.98 -12.67
C GLU A 222 -4.76 8.57 -12.04
N PRO A 223 -4.62 8.47 -10.70
CA PRO A 223 -4.60 7.19 -10.02
C PRO A 223 -5.95 6.49 -10.13
N THR A 224 -6.01 5.46 -10.96
CA THR A 224 -7.22 4.67 -11.20
C THR A 224 -7.24 3.44 -10.31
N LEU A 225 -8.24 3.37 -9.43
CA LEU A 225 -8.47 2.24 -8.53
C LEU A 225 -9.55 1.33 -9.09
N LEU A 226 -9.18 0.08 -9.35
CA LEU A 226 -10.07 -1.02 -9.63
C LEU A 226 -10.62 -1.60 -8.33
N ILE A 227 -11.92 -1.82 -8.28
CA ILE A 227 -12.61 -2.46 -7.16
C ILE A 227 -13.38 -3.66 -7.70
N LEU A 228 -13.04 -4.85 -7.22
CA LEU A 228 -13.83 -6.07 -7.41
C LEU A 228 -14.75 -6.23 -6.20
N TYR A 229 -16.06 -6.31 -6.42
CA TYR A 229 -17.05 -6.32 -5.36
C TYR A 229 -18.28 -7.15 -5.73
N GLU A 230 -19.12 -7.41 -4.73
CA GLU A 230 -20.34 -8.17 -4.91
C GLU A 230 -21.53 -7.40 -4.31
N PRO A 231 -22.28 -6.62 -5.10
CA PRO A 231 -23.36 -5.80 -4.55
C PRO A 231 -24.45 -6.62 -3.86
N VAL A 232 -24.62 -7.89 -4.26
CA VAL A 232 -25.54 -8.82 -3.62
C VAL A 232 -24.84 -10.15 -3.36
N LYS A 233 -24.41 -10.35 -2.12
CA LYS A 233 -23.67 -11.55 -1.71
C LYS A 233 -24.41 -12.87 -1.99
N THR A 234 -23.71 -13.82 -2.61
CA THR A 234 -24.15 -15.20 -2.82
C THR A 234 -23.18 -16.21 -2.19
N PHE A 235 -23.51 -17.49 -2.27
CA PHE A 235 -22.61 -18.58 -1.87
C PHE A 235 -22.85 -19.82 -2.74
N PRO A 236 -21.92 -20.78 -2.80
CA PRO A 236 -22.01 -21.93 -3.73
C PRO A 236 -23.32 -22.72 -3.64
N GLY A 237 -23.89 -22.88 -2.45
CA GLY A 237 -25.18 -23.57 -2.25
C GLY A 237 -26.41 -22.84 -2.78
N ARG A 238 -26.29 -21.56 -3.18
CA ARG A 238 -27.37 -20.75 -3.77
C ARG A 238 -27.17 -20.40 -5.24
N ILE A 239 -26.19 -21.04 -5.89
CA ILE A 239 -25.87 -20.77 -7.30
C ILE A 239 -27.08 -20.99 -8.23
N ALA A 240 -27.95 -21.95 -7.92
CA ALA A 240 -29.17 -22.22 -8.67
C ALA A 240 -30.18 -21.04 -8.68
N VAL A 241 -30.07 -20.12 -7.73
CA VAL A 241 -30.92 -18.92 -7.63
C VAL A 241 -30.19 -17.69 -8.16
N ARG A 242 -28.88 -17.59 -7.90
CA ARG A 242 -28.03 -16.46 -8.31
C ARG A 242 -26.65 -16.96 -8.69
N SER A 243 -26.36 -16.91 -9.98
CA SER A 243 -25.00 -16.93 -10.54
C SER A 243 -24.57 -15.52 -10.88
N ASP A 244 -23.27 -15.35 -11.13
CA ASP A 244 -22.69 -14.17 -11.76
C ASP A 244 -22.99 -12.84 -11.05
N THR A 245 -22.75 -12.82 -9.73
CA THR A 245 -23.06 -11.70 -8.84
C THR A 245 -21.91 -10.70 -8.68
N CYS A 246 -20.68 -11.05 -9.11
CA CYS A 246 -19.54 -10.16 -8.99
C CYS A 246 -19.60 -9.04 -10.03
N MET A 247 -19.08 -7.88 -9.64
CA MET A 247 -18.97 -6.69 -10.47
C MET A 247 -17.60 -6.06 -10.25
N MET A 248 -17.13 -5.33 -11.24
CA MET A 248 -15.86 -4.64 -11.19
C MET A 248 -16.03 -3.21 -11.68
N VAL A 249 -15.48 -2.25 -10.94
CA VAL A 249 -15.58 -0.83 -11.26
C VAL A 249 -14.21 -0.18 -11.19
N ALA A 250 -13.92 0.71 -12.14
CA ALA A 250 -12.70 1.52 -12.13
C ALA A 250 -13.04 2.97 -11.76
N LEU A 251 -12.47 3.43 -10.64
CA LEU A 251 -12.62 4.80 -10.14
C LEU A 251 -11.37 5.62 -10.47
N SER A 252 -11.52 6.76 -11.12
CA SER A 252 -10.43 7.74 -11.26
C SER A 252 -10.35 8.58 -10.00
N LEU A 253 -9.22 8.59 -9.29
CA LEU A 253 -9.10 9.40 -8.07
C LEU A 253 -8.46 10.76 -8.36
N ASN A 254 -9.27 11.81 -8.43
CA ASN A 254 -8.74 13.17 -8.48
C ASN A 254 -8.39 13.65 -7.06
N ILE A 255 -7.11 13.52 -6.72
CA ILE A 255 -6.57 13.85 -5.39
C ILE A 255 -6.82 15.33 -4.99
N GLN A 256 -6.74 16.26 -5.95
CA GLN A 256 -6.81 17.69 -5.67
C GLN A 256 -8.23 18.14 -5.38
N GLN A 257 -9.17 17.69 -6.21
CA GLN A 257 -10.59 18.04 -6.08
C GLN A 257 -11.36 17.09 -5.15
N ARG A 258 -10.76 15.96 -4.77
CA ARG A 258 -11.38 14.87 -3.99
C ARG A 258 -12.62 14.29 -4.67
N VAL A 259 -12.67 14.37 -5.99
CA VAL A 259 -13.72 13.80 -6.84
C VAL A 259 -13.25 12.46 -7.38
N HIS A 260 -14.15 11.50 -7.48
CA HIS A 260 -13.83 10.14 -7.89
C HIS A 260 -14.85 9.58 -8.90
N PRO A 261 -14.83 10.03 -10.16
CA PRO A 261 -15.77 9.53 -11.17
C PRO A 261 -15.48 8.06 -11.52
N VAL A 262 -16.55 7.34 -11.84
CA VAL A 262 -16.48 6.00 -12.44
C VAL A 262 -16.06 6.13 -13.90
N ILE A 263 -14.99 5.45 -14.29
CA ILE A 263 -14.50 5.43 -15.69
C ILE A 263 -15.25 4.37 -16.48
N TRP A 264 -15.35 3.18 -15.92
CA TRP A 264 -16.03 2.04 -16.52
C TRP A 264 -16.42 1.02 -15.46
N THR A 265 -17.43 0.23 -15.79
CA THR A 265 -17.97 -0.84 -14.95
C THR A 265 -18.14 -2.10 -15.79
N VAL A 266 -17.84 -3.26 -15.22
CA VAL A 266 -18.08 -4.59 -15.79
C VAL A 266 -19.01 -5.35 -14.86
N ASN A 267 -20.11 -5.84 -15.42
CA ASN A 267 -21.17 -6.52 -14.69
C ASN A 267 -21.18 -8.01 -15.01
N SER A 268 -21.89 -8.78 -14.17
CA SER A 268 -22.13 -10.21 -14.40
C SER A 268 -20.85 -11.03 -14.51
N LEU A 269 -19.88 -10.74 -13.63
CA LEU A 269 -18.70 -11.58 -13.45
C LEU A 269 -19.06 -12.80 -12.61
N PRO A 270 -18.38 -13.94 -12.81
CA PRO A 270 -18.59 -15.16 -12.02
C PRO A 270 -18.57 -14.88 -10.52
N PHE A 271 -19.51 -15.48 -9.78
CA PHE A 271 -19.66 -15.23 -8.34
C PHE A 271 -18.45 -15.68 -7.49
N ASP A 272 -17.59 -16.52 -8.07
CA ASP A 272 -16.41 -17.10 -7.45
C ASP A 272 -15.11 -16.33 -7.76
N CYS A 273 -15.21 -15.08 -8.23
CA CYS A 273 -14.04 -14.20 -8.34
C CYS A 273 -13.39 -13.97 -6.96
N LEU A 274 -12.06 -14.15 -6.88
CA LEU A 274 -11.33 -14.05 -5.60
C LEU A 274 -10.43 -12.82 -5.49
N GLN A 275 -9.79 -12.40 -6.57
CA GLN A 275 -8.83 -11.30 -6.57
C GLN A 275 -8.71 -10.72 -7.99
N ALA A 276 -8.26 -9.47 -8.06
CA ALA A 276 -7.87 -8.84 -9.32
C ALA A 276 -6.35 -8.61 -9.33
N ILE A 277 -5.71 -8.70 -10.49
CA ILE A 277 -4.26 -8.48 -10.62
C ILE A 277 -4.03 -7.45 -11.72
N ALA A 278 -3.51 -6.29 -11.37
CA ALA A 278 -3.21 -5.27 -12.37
C ALA A 278 -2.06 -5.70 -13.29
N ILE A 279 -2.28 -5.63 -14.60
CA ILE A 279 -1.28 -5.93 -15.61
C ILE A 279 -0.41 -4.69 -15.81
N SER A 280 0.91 -4.88 -15.79
CA SER A 280 1.86 -3.78 -15.98
C SER A 280 1.91 -3.29 -17.44
N LYS A 281 2.47 -2.10 -17.65
CA LYS A 281 2.79 -1.59 -19.00
C LYS A 281 3.74 -2.57 -19.69
N PRO A 282 3.60 -2.81 -21.01
CA PRO A 282 2.83 -2.01 -21.97
C PRO A 282 1.39 -2.48 -22.22
N ILE A 283 1.00 -3.68 -21.79
CA ILE A 283 -0.33 -4.25 -22.08
C ILE A 283 -1.41 -3.46 -21.33
N GLY A 284 -1.22 -3.26 -20.02
CA GLY A 284 -2.21 -2.60 -19.16
C GLY A 284 -3.48 -3.45 -18.92
N GLY A 285 -4.35 -2.95 -18.03
CA GLY A 285 -5.58 -3.65 -17.63
C GLY A 285 -5.45 -4.44 -16.32
N CYS A 286 -6.32 -5.44 -16.16
CA CYS A 286 -6.42 -6.32 -14.99
C CYS A 286 -6.88 -7.73 -15.40
#